data_AF-A0A4Z1RGF1-F1
#
_entry.id   AF-A0A4Z1RGF1-F1
#
_cell.length_a   1.000
_cell.length_b   1.000
_cell.length_c   1.000
_cell.angle_alpha   90.00
_cell.angle_beta   90.00
_cell.angle_gamma   90.00
#
_symmetry.space_group_name_H-M   'P 1'
#
loop_
_entity.id
_entity.type
_entity.pdbx_description
1 polymer ?
#
loop_
_entity_poly.entity_id
_entity_poly.type
_entity_poly.pdbx_seq_one_letter_code
_entity_poly.pdbx_strand_id
1 'polypeptide(L)'
;MSWIGIVVLVLALYLGFKLVGVVLKLVLFVVALVIGYALLAPHLDWPSPTEIVWVLGPDTDALGPDGLRVPGASDMRQRVVHGVSNAIAERVVPAVDAPADPLPAPCASEQGDSTGDC
;
A
#
# COMPACT_ATOMS: atom_id res chain seq x y z
N MET A 1 22.21 39.26 -44.82
CA MET A 1 23.12 38.80 -43.75
C MET A 1 22.29 38.19 -42.64
N SER A 2 22.24 36.86 -42.54
CA SER A 2 21.38 36.12 -41.57
C SER A 2 21.97 36.09 -40.16
N TRP A 3 22.43 37.25 -39.68
CA TRP A 3 23.04 37.38 -38.36
C TRP A 3 22.01 37.12 -37.24
N ILE A 4 20.76 37.50 -37.46
CA ILE A 4 19.62 37.23 -36.57
C ILE A 4 19.38 35.74 -36.36
N GLY A 5 19.50 34.91 -37.40
CA GLY A 5 19.35 33.46 -37.28
C GLY A 5 20.41 32.84 -36.35
N ILE A 6 21.65 33.33 -36.43
CA ILE A 6 22.75 32.88 -35.57
C ILE A 6 22.51 33.31 -34.12
N VAL A 7 22.06 34.54 -33.88
CA VAL A 7 21.75 35.03 -32.53
C VAL A 7 20.64 34.22 -31.87
N VAL A 8 19.56 33.92 -32.61
CA VAL A 8 18.45 33.11 -32.10
C VAL A 8 18.89 31.68 -31.78
N LEU A 9 19.73 31.08 -32.62
CA LEU A 9 20.28 29.73 -32.40
C LEU A 9 21.09 29.68 -31.09
N VAL A 10 22.01 30.63 -30.89
CA VAL A 10 22.86 30.70 -29.69
C VAL A 10 21.99 30.93 -28.45
N LEU A 11 20.98 31.79 -28.53
CA LEU A 11 20.07 32.06 -27.43
C LEU A 11 19.25 30.82 -27.05
N ALA A 12 18.70 30.09 -28.03
CA ALA A 12 17.97 28.85 -27.79
C ALA A 12 18.86 27.78 -27.15
N LEU A 13 20.10 27.65 -27.62
CA LEU A 13 21.07 26.70 -27.05
C LEU A 13 21.44 27.07 -25.60
N TYR A 14 21.61 28.36 -25.32
CA TYR A 14 21.86 28.86 -23.97
C TYR A 14 20.68 28.60 -23.02
N LEU A 15 19.44 28.82 -23.48
CA LEU A 15 18.24 28.50 -22.70
C LEU A 15 18.11 26.99 -22.47
N GLY A 16 18.39 26.17 -23.49
CA GLY A 16 18.41 24.71 -23.37
C GLY A 16 19.42 24.23 -22.32
N PHE A 17 20.64 24.78 -22.35
CA PHE A 17 21.66 24.46 -21.35
C PHE A 17 21.24 24.88 -19.93
N LYS A 18 20.63 26.05 -19.79
CA LYS A 18 20.11 26.53 -18.50
C LYS A 18 18.97 25.66 -17.97
N LEU A 19 18.11 25.15 -18.86
CA LEU A 19 17.05 24.20 -18.51
C LEU A 19 17.64 22.89 -17.96
N VAL A 20 18.71 22.36 -18.57
CA VAL A 20 19.39 21.16 -18.06
C VAL A 20 19.87 21.37 -16.62
N GLY A 21 20.46 22.52 -16.31
CA GLY A 21 20.86 22.85 -14.95
C GLY A 21 19.69 22.94 -13.96
N VAL A 22 18.53 23.44 -14.40
CA VAL A 22 17.31 23.47 -13.58
C VAL A 22 16.75 22.06 -13.37
N VAL A 23 16.66 21.25 -14.42
CA VAL A 23 16.20 19.86 -14.36
C VAL A 23 17.10 19.06 -13.41
N LEU A 24 18.42 19.20 -13.52
CA LEU A 24 19.35 18.52 -12.62
C LEU A 24 19.13 18.92 -11.15
N LYS A 25 18.94 20.21 -10.87
CA LYS A 25 18.62 20.68 -9.51
C LYS A 25 17.31 20.09 -9.00
N LEU A 26 16.30 20.00 -9.87
CA LEU A 26 14.99 19.44 -9.52
C LEU A 26 15.10 17.94 -9.22
N VAL A 27 15.84 17.18 -10.04
CA VAL A 27 16.13 15.76 -9.77
C VAL A 27 16.85 15.61 -8.44
N LEU A 28 17.91 16.38 -8.20
CA LEU A 28 18.64 16.35 -6.92
C LEU A 28 17.73 16.71 -5.74
N PHE A 29 16.82 17.66 -5.91
CA PHE A 29 15.85 18.04 -4.89
C PHE A 29 14.89 16.88 -4.58
N VAL A 30 14.35 16.21 -5.59
CA VAL A 30 13.51 15.02 -5.41
C VAL A 30 14.28 13.91 -4.68
N VAL A 31 15.52 13.63 -5.11
CA VAL A 31 16.38 12.64 -4.45
C VAL A 31 16.61 13.01 -2.98
N ALA A 32 16.89 14.28 -2.69
CA ALA A 32 17.05 14.77 -1.33
C ALA A 32 15.77 14.60 -0.49
N LEU A 33 14.59 14.84 -1.08
CA LEU A 33 13.30 14.59 -0.41
C LEU A 33 13.10 13.10 -0.10
N VAL A 34 13.40 12.21 -1.05
CA VAL A 34 13.27 10.76 -0.83
C VAL A 34 14.20 10.30 0.29
N ILE A 35 15.46 10.75 0.28
CA ILE A 35 16.42 10.42 1.34
C ILE A 35 15.96 10.99 2.69
N GLY A 36 15.55 12.26 2.72
CA GLY A 36 15.06 12.91 3.93
C GLY A 36 13.83 12.20 4.51
N TYR A 37 12.88 11.83 3.65
CA TYR A 37 11.73 11.02 4.04
C TYR A 37 12.16 9.66 4.56
N ALA A 38 13.06 8.94 3.88
CA ALA A 38 13.50 7.60 4.29
C ALA A 38 14.17 7.62 5.67
N LEU A 39 14.91 8.69 6.00
CA LEU A 39 15.53 8.87 7.32
C LEU A 39 14.52 9.29 8.39
N LEU A 40 13.48 10.05 8.02
CA LEU A 40 12.46 10.52 8.96
C LEU A 40 11.37 9.49 9.21
N ALA A 41 11.08 8.64 8.23
CA ALA A 41 10.07 7.58 8.30
C ALA A 41 10.18 6.67 9.53
N PRO A 42 11.36 6.13 9.93
CA PRO A 42 11.46 5.28 11.12
C PRO A 42 11.20 6.02 12.43
N HIS A 43 11.31 7.35 12.46
CA HIS A 43 11.02 8.14 13.66
C HIS A 43 9.53 8.48 13.80
N LEU A 44 8.76 8.39 12.71
CA LEU A 44 7.35 8.75 12.65
C LEU A 44 6.43 7.54 12.41
N ASP A 45 6.98 6.31 12.43
CA ASP A 45 6.31 5.07 12.06
C ASP A 45 5.64 5.12 10.68
N TRP A 46 6.25 5.86 9.74
CA TRP A 46 5.72 6.00 8.38
C TRP A 46 6.22 4.87 7.46
N PRO A 47 5.40 4.45 6.48
CA PRO A 47 5.78 3.40 5.54
C PRO A 47 7.02 3.81 4.75
N SER A 48 7.92 2.85 4.54
CA SER A 48 9.14 3.07 3.78
C SER A 48 8.83 3.44 2.32
N PRO A 49 9.70 4.17 1.62
CA PRO A 49 9.51 4.49 0.21
C PRO A 49 9.27 3.25 -0.66
N THR A 50 9.91 2.12 -0.30
CA THR A 50 9.76 0.83 -0.99
C THR A 50 8.38 0.22 -0.82
N GLU A 51 7.75 0.36 0.34
CA GLU A 51 6.38 -0.10 0.59
C GLU A 51 5.37 0.76 -0.17
N ILE A 52 5.59 2.08 -0.24
CA ILE A 52 4.73 2.98 -1.02
C ILE A 52 4.79 2.60 -2.51
N VAL A 53 5.98 2.34 -3.06
CA VAL A 53 6.12 1.90 -4.45
C VAL A 53 5.52 0.52 -4.70
N TRP A 54 5.49 -0.35 -3.68
CA TRP A 54 4.83 -1.64 -3.76
C TRP A 54 3.30 -1.52 -3.75
N VAL A 55 2.74 -0.61 -2.95
CA VAL A 55 1.30 -0.36 -2.84
C VAL A 55 0.75 0.45 -4.02
N LEU A 56 1.53 1.39 -4.56
CA LEU A 56 1.20 2.17 -5.77
C LEU A 56 1.74 1.55 -7.06
N GLY A 57 2.44 0.42 -6.96
CA GLY A 57 3.01 -0.29 -8.08
C GLY A 57 1.94 -0.91 -8.97
N PRO A 58 2.24 -1.20 -10.25
CA PRO A 58 1.29 -1.89 -11.11
C PRO A 58 0.90 -3.22 -10.46
N ASP A 59 -0.40 -3.55 -10.39
CA ASP A 59 -0.94 -4.76 -9.76
C ASP A 59 -0.19 -6.02 -10.26
N THR A 60 0.87 -6.39 -9.54
CA THR A 60 1.67 -7.56 -9.82
C THR A 60 1.07 -8.80 -9.19
N ASP A 61 -0.06 -8.67 -8.46
CA ASP A 61 -0.86 -9.76 -7.92
C ASP A 61 -1.35 -10.76 -9.00
N ALA A 62 -1.31 -10.36 -10.28
CA ALA A 62 -1.62 -11.22 -11.43
C ALA A 62 -0.39 -11.97 -12.00
N LEU A 63 0.82 -11.70 -11.49
CA LEU A 63 2.05 -12.41 -11.83
C LEU A 63 2.23 -13.52 -10.80
N GLY A 64 2.34 -14.76 -11.27
CA GLY A 64 2.68 -15.88 -10.40
C GLY A 64 4.06 -15.69 -9.75
N PRO A 65 4.44 -16.55 -8.79
CA PRO A 65 5.75 -16.49 -8.10
C PRO A 65 6.96 -16.47 -9.04
N ASP A 66 6.80 -16.95 -10.28
CA ASP A 66 7.83 -16.97 -11.32
C ASP A 66 7.80 -15.73 -12.24
N GLY A 67 7.02 -14.69 -11.93
CA GLY A 67 6.91 -13.47 -12.74
C GLY A 67 6.20 -13.67 -14.09
N LEU A 68 5.52 -14.80 -14.28
CA LEU A 68 4.72 -15.08 -15.47
C LEU A 68 3.25 -14.79 -15.19
N ARG A 69 2.59 -14.10 -16.13
CA ARG A 69 1.14 -13.87 -16.09
C ARG A 69 0.45 -15.24 -16.06
N VAL A 70 -0.31 -15.51 -15.01
CA VAL A 70 -1.13 -16.72 -14.94
C VAL A 70 -2.50 -16.39 -15.57
N PRO A 71 -2.78 -16.82 -16.82
CA PRO A 71 -4.11 -16.64 -17.39
C PRO A 71 -5.15 -17.35 -16.52
N GLY A 72 -6.18 -16.62 -16.09
CA GLY A 72 -7.32 -17.18 -15.33
C GLY A 72 -7.21 -17.09 -13.80
N ALA A 73 -6.25 -16.34 -13.24
CA ALA A 73 -6.14 -16.12 -11.79
C ALA A 73 -7.41 -15.50 -11.18
N SER A 74 -8.07 -14.58 -11.90
CA SER A 74 -9.36 -14.00 -11.50
C SER A 74 -10.47 -15.04 -11.42
N ASP A 75 -10.55 -15.93 -12.40
CA ASP A 75 -11.59 -16.97 -12.47
C ASP A 75 -11.36 -18.06 -11.41
N MET A 76 -10.10 -18.34 -11.08
CA MET A 76 -9.77 -19.26 -10.00
C MET A 76 -10.09 -18.65 -8.63
N ARG A 77 -9.80 -17.36 -8.43
CA ARG A 77 -10.17 -16.62 -7.21
C ARG A 77 -11.68 -16.61 -7.01
N GLN A 78 -12.46 -16.33 -8.05
CA GLN A 78 -13.91 -16.35 -7.98
C GLN A 78 -14.46 -17.73 -7.59
N ARG A 79 -13.90 -18.81 -8.16
CA ARG A 79 -14.29 -20.19 -7.77
C ARG A 79 -13.97 -20.52 -6.32
N VAL A 80 -12.80 -20.11 -5.82
CA VAL A 80 -12.42 -20.33 -4.41
C VAL A 80 -13.31 -19.52 -3.47
N VAL A 81 -13.55 -18.24 -3.78
CA VAL A 81 -14.43 -17.38 -2.97
C VAL A 81 -15.86 -17.94 -2.95
N HIS A 82 -16.39 -18.41 -4.08
CA HIS A 82 -17.70 -19.04 -4.13
C HIS A 82 -17.75 -20.37 -3.35
N GLY A 83 -16.72 -21.21 -3.48
CA GLY A 83 -16.66 -22.49 -2.76
C GLY A 83 -16.55 -22.30 -1.25
N VAL A 84 -15.71 -21.37 -0.79
CA VAL A 84 -15.52 -21.06 0.64
C VAL A 84 -16.76 -20.39 1.22
N SER A 85 -17.35 -19.41 0.52
CA SER A 85 -18.59 -18.77 1.00
C SER A 85 -19.74 -19.77 1.11
N ASN A 86 -19.91 -20.68 0.15
CA ASN A 86 -20.94 -21.70 0.22
C ASN A 86 -20.68 -22.72 1.35
N ALA A 87 -19.42 -23.16 1.51
CA ALA A 87 -19.04 -24.07 2.60
C ALA A 87 -19.20 -23.44 3.99
N ILE A 88 -18.94 -22.14 4.12
CA ILE A 88 -19.17 -21.39 5.37
C ILE A 88 -20.67 -21.22 5.60
N ALA A 89 -21.45 -20.89 4.57
CA ALA A 89 -22.90 -20.78 4.68
C ALA A 89 -23.53 -22.10 5.16
N GLU A 90 -23.14 -23.24 4.59
CA GLU A 90 -23.64 -24.56 4.98
C GLU A 90 -23.23 -24.96 6.42
N ARG A 91 -22.08 -24.48 6.90
CA ARG A 91 -21.53 -24.91 8.20
C ARG A 91 -21.82 -23.95 9.37
N VAL A 92 -21.97 -22.66 9.09
CA VAL A 92 -22.13 -21.61 10.12
C VAL A 92 -23.58 -21.19 10.29
N VAL A 93 -24.40 -21.18 9.23
CA VAL A 93 -25.83 -20.86 9.36
C VAL A 93 -26.55 -21.80 10.34
N PRO A 94 -26.28 -23.12 10.39
CA PRO A 94 -26.88 -23.99 11.40
C PRO A 94 -26.48 -23.68 12.85
N ALA A 95 -25.37 -22.96 13.06
CA ALA A 95 -24.87 -22.61 14.40
C ALA A 95 -25.38 -21.24 14.89
N VAL A 96 -25.86 -20.38 13.99
CA VAL A 96 -26.40 -19.05 14.32
C VAL A 96 -27.87 -19.10 14.78
N ASP A 97 -28.61 -20.14 14.39
CA ASP A 97 -30.00 -20.37 14.85
C ASP A 97 -30.08 -20.99 16.26
N ALA A 98 -28.94 -21.22 16.94
CA ALA A 98 -28.95 -21.56 18.36
C ALA A 98 -29.23 -20.29 19.18
N PRO A 99 -30.24 -20.28 20.08
CA PRO A 99 -30.50 -19.12 20.91
C PRO A 99 -29.26 -18.81 21.73
N ALA A 100 -28.77 -17.57 21.62
CA ALA A 100 -27.63 -17.11 22.39
C ALA A 100 -27.90 -17.33 23.88
N ASP A 101 -27.08 -18.16 24.54
CA ASP A 101 -27.03 -18.21 25.99
C ASP A 101 -26.72 -16.79 26.51
N PRO A 102 -27.45 -16.30 27.52
CA PRO A 102 -27.22 -14.97 28.05
C PRO A 102 -25.79 -14.88 28.60
N LEU A 103 -25.03 -13.89 28.11
CA LEU A 103 -23.68 -13.59 28.59
C LEU A 103 -23.66 -13.51 30.13
N PRO A 104 -22.69 -14.14 30.81
CA PRO A 104 -22.53 -13.98 32.25
C PRO A 104 -22.20 -12.50 32.56
N ALA A 105 -22.92 -11.95 33.54
CA ALA A 105 -22.76 -10.56 33.96
C ALA A 105 -21.32 -10.33 34.50
N PRO A 106 -20.71 -9.17 34.25
CA PRO A 106 -19.37 -8.88 34.74
C PRO A 106 -19.38 -8.81 36.28
N CYS A 107 -18.52 -9.60 36.92
CA CYS A 107 -18.28 -9.53 38.36
C CYS A 107 -17.80 -8.12 38.71
N ALA A 108 -18.59 -7.40 39.52
CA ALA A 108 -18.21 -6.10 40.04
C ALA A 108 -16.97 -6.26 40.93
N SER A 109 -15.89 -5.59 40.56
CA SER A 109 -14.66 -5.50 41.32
C SER A 109 -14.85 -4.58 42.53
N GLU A 110 -15.37 -5.13 43.62
CA GLU A 110 -15.22 -4.56 44.96
C GLU A 110 -14.52 -5.57 45.88
N GLN A 111 -13.20 -5.54 45.80
CA GLN A 111 -12.28 -5.43 46.94
C GLN A 111 -12.78 -6.02 48.28
N GLY A 112 -12.43 -7.27 48.55
CA GLY A 112 -12.39 -7.79 49.92
C GLY A 112 -12.77 -9.25 50.07
N ASP A 113 -11.74 -10.06 50.31
CA ASP A 113 -11.82 -11.37 50.96
C ASP A 113 -12.14 -12.60 50.09
N SER A 114 -11.60 -13.70 50.59
CA SER A 114 -11.24 -14.96 49.96
C SER A 114 -12.40 -15.90 49.62
N THR A 115 -12.15 -16.73 48.60
CA THR A 115 -12.81 -18.02 48.29
C THR A 115 -14.06 -17.95 47.42
N GLY A 116 -13.95 -18.49 46.20
CA GLY A 116 -15.09 -18.85 45.37
C GLY A 116 -14.77 -18.70 43.89
N ASP A 117 -14.67 -19.83 43.20
CA ASP A 117 -14.63 -19.92 41.74
C ASP A 117 -15.78 -19.10 41.12
N CYS A 118 -15.40 -18.12 40.29
CA CYS A 118 -16.18 -17.48 39.25
C CYS A 118 -15.23 -17.14 38.11
#